data_AF-A0A8T5HWI2-F1
#
_entry.id   AF-A0A8T5HWI2-F1
#
_cell.length_a   1.000
_cell.length_b   1.000
_cell.length_c   1.000
_cell.angle_alpha   90.00
_cell.angle_beta   90.00
_cell.angle_gamma   90.00
#
_symmetry.space_group_name_H-M   'P 1'
#
loop_
_entity.id
_entity.type
_entity.pdbx_description
1 polymer ?
#
loop_
_entity_poly.entity_id
_entity_poly.type
_entity_poly.pdbx_seq_one_letter_code
_entity_poly.pdbx_strand_id
1 'polypeptide(L)'
;MRLISLITHGFLAASLMGTPHQSHNINDLIKTNHEVVQNETAEIEPSELYIVTEIEGSQQADQKPKKVTIDDKVNLHAVLKAKENNKSIYFSNAKNIKINGKKINPKQIKPWPKTKEIDIEWFKVEPIKESYSYVNSGNRIKYEETKFDQGWTTIADVHPTYLMDQFPEEKTGVGVMRYKVKLATDNKTLSTPGKNKNRKGGISDKLVRVSFRPNTGSWVDYVFELFNTPYIWGSRTKQIDGQVGSDCADFALYGWRRAGSKLPYTWSYGLKDKKYTKNVATIDGMTDNGHFLNQKRKEITYSQVNEGDVILYPRHIAVLYKDNGNKIFDCDDLVLHTLFEEPKIDTVCEAYGIPEEVLRWKK
;
A
#
# COMPACT_ATOMS: atom_id res chain seq x y z
N MET A 1 7.40 -0.91 70.05
CA MET A 1 7.03 -2.15 70.78
C MET A 1 8.06 -3.20 70.40
N ARG A 2 8.94 -3.54 71.35
CA ARG A 2 9.88 -4.69 71.46
C ARG A 2 10.75 -5.08 70.24
N LEU A 3 12.05 -5.41 70.34
CA LEU A 3 13.20 -5.30 71.26
C LEU A 3 14.30 -6.13 70.51
N ILE A 4 15.54 -5.66 70.27
CA ILE A 4 16.79 -6.05 70.98
C ILE A 4 17.10 -7.58 70.84
N SER A 5 18.27 -8.10 70.40
CA SER A 5 19.63 -7.90 70.94
C SER A 5 20.71 -8.78 70.24
N LEU A 6 21.94 -8.23 70.17
CA LEU A 6 23.30 -8.78 70.46
C LEU A 6 23.81 -10.10 69.85
N ILE A 7 24.96 -10.12 69.14
CA ILE A 7 26.39 -10.01 69.56
C ILE A 7 26.91 -11.23 70.36
N THR A 8 27.98 -11.88 69.86
CA THR A 8 29.24 -12.29 70.55
C THR A 8 30.15 -12.98 69.51
N HIS A 9 31.31 -12.43 69.11
CA HIS A 9 32.66 -12.49 69.72
C HIS A 9 33.27 -13.89 69.89
N GLY A 10 34.43 -14.11 69.27
CA GLY A 10 35.34 -15.23 69.50
C GLY A 10 36.71 -14.99 68.86
N PHE A 11 37.66 -14.50 69.66
CA PHE A 11 39.10 -14.37 69.41
C PHE A 11 39.84 -15.67 69.79
N LEU A 12 40.95 -16.00 69.13
CA LEU A 12 42.23 -16.62 69.62
C LEU A 12 43.11 -16.91 68.37
N ALA A 13 44.27 -16.27 68.12
CA ALA A 13 45.63 -16.45 68.70
C ALA A 13 46.13 -17.91 68.63
N ALA A 14 47.35 -18.31 68.21
CA ALA A 14 48.59 -17.71 67.70
C ALA A 14 49.54 -18.88 67.27
N SER A 15 50.77 -18.58 66.80
CA SER A 15 51.97 -19.45 66.59
C SER A 15 52.21 -19.96 65.15
N LEU A 16 53.13 -19.40 64.34
CA LEU A 16 54.62 -19.34 64.32
C LEU A 16 55.32 -20.51 63.59
N MET A 17 56.45 -20.17 62.94
CA MET A 17 57.38 -20.93 62.08
C MET A 17 57.02 -20.91 60.58
N GLY A 18 57.84 -20.48 59.61
CA GLY A 18 59.23 -20.03 59.57
C GLY A 18 59.91 -20.56 58.30
N THR A 19 60.64 -19.68 57.57
CA THR A 19 61.62 -19.93 56.47
C THR A 19 61.12 -19.83 55.00
N PRO A 20 61.99 -19.63 53.98
CA PRO A 20 62.27 -18.31 53.39
C PRO A 20 62.15 -18.28 51.84
N HIS A 21 62.50 -17.14 51.24
CA HIS A 21 62.84 -16.91 49.82
C HIS A 21 61.71 -16.79 48.79
N GLN A 22 61.48 -15.58 48.27
CA GLN A 22 62.05 -15.08 47.01
C GLN A 22 61.46 -13.69 46.73
N SER A 23 62.31 -12.67 46.66
CA SER A 23 61.92 -11.32 46.25
C SER A 23 61.69 -11.31 44.73
N HIS A 24 60.44 -11.47 44.31
CA HIS A 24 60.06 -11.12 42.95
C HIS A 24 59.80 -9.61 42.83
N ASN A 25 60.43 -9.06 41.82
CA ASN A 25 60.53 -7.66 41.46
C ASN A 25 59.12 -7.12 41.10
N ILE A 26 58.65 -6.09 41.81
CA ILE A 26 57.31 -5.47 41.64
C ILE A 26 57.18 -4.72 40.29
N ASN A 27 58.25 -4.62 39.51
CA ASN A 27 58.27 -3.89 38.23
C ASN A 27 57.81 -4.71 37.00
N ASP A 28 57.52 -6.01 37.13
CA ASP A 28 57.03 -6.84 36.02
C ASP A 28 55.50 -7.07 36.00
N LEU A 29 54.77 -6.47 36.94
CA LEU A 29 53.30 -6.58 37.06
C LEU A 29 52.52 -5.37 36.51
N ILE A 30 53.19 -4.42 35.84
CA ILE A 30 52.57 -3.23 35.22
C ILE A 30 52.72 -3.27 33.68
N LYS A 31 52.73 -4.48 33.08
CA LYS A 31 52.78 -4.65 31.62
C LYS A 31 51.78 -5.68 31.08
N THR A 32 50.58 -5.74 31.64
CA THR A 32 49.45 -6.43 30.99
C THR A 32 48.16 -5.96 31.66
N ASN A 33 47.47 -5.00 31.04
CA ASN A 33 46.00 -4.77 31.10
C ASN A 33 45.60 -3.37 30.61
N HIS A 34 46.24 -2.90 29.54
CA HIS A 34 45.67 -1.89 28.66
C HIS A 34 45.58 -2.44 27.23
N GLU A 35 44.98 -3.63 27.09
CA GLU A 35 44.13 -3.84 25.93
C GLU A 35 42.86 -3.04 26.18
N VAL A 36 42.95 -1.74 25.85
CA VAL A 36 41.76 -1.01 25.44
C VAL A 36 41.28 -1.78 24.23
N VAL A 37 40.28 -2.65 24.42
CA VAL A 37 39.42 -3.14 23.35
C VAL A 37 38.71 -1.89 22.84
N GLN A 38 39.39 -1.15 21.98
CA GLN A 38 38.75 -0.30 21.01
C GLN A 38 37.92 -1.27 20.17
N ASN A 39 36.67 -1.47 20.58
CA ASN A 39 35.63 -1.86 19.65
C ASN A 39 35.60 -0.73 18.63
N GLU A 40 36.46 -0.78 17.62
CA GLU A 40 36.30 -0.05 16.38
C GLU A 40 34.93 -0.45 15.88
N THR A 41 33.93 0.36 16.20
CA THR A 41 32.58 0.19 15.67
C THR A 41 32.73 0.35 14.17
N ALA A 42 32.69 -0.78 13.45
CA ALA A 42 32.91 -0.81 12.01
C ALA A 42 32.18 0.36 11.35
N GLU A 43 32.92 1.12 10.55
CA GLU A 43 32.36 2.25 9.84
C GLU A 43 31.32 1.71 8.85
N ILE A 44 30.08 2.21 8.99
CA ILE A 44 28.97 1.83 8.13
C ILE A 44 28.74 3.02 7.22
N GLU A 45 28.89 2.80 5.92
CA GLU A 45 28.66 3.82 4.90
C GLU A 45 27.31 3.57 4.19
N PRO A 46 26.23 4.30 4.52
CA PRO A 46 24.93 4.13 3.89
C PRO A 46 24.97 4.54 2.41
N SER A 47 24.43 3.73 1.51
CA SER A 47 24.53 3.97 0.06
C SER A 47 23.18 4.09 -0.66
N GLU A 48 22.26 3.16 -0.44
CA GLU A 48 20.96 3.11 -1.13
C GLU A 48 19.87 2.65 -0.17
N LEU A 49 18.64 3.14 -0.37
CA LEU A 49 17.48 2.79 0.43
C LEU A 49 16.40 2.20 -0.48
N TYR A 50 15.75 1.14 -0.01
CA TYR A 50 14.66 0.46 -0.71
C TYR A 50 13.49 0.18 0.25
N ILE A 51 12.32 -0.04 -0.34
CA ILE A 51 11.18 -0.66 0.32
C ILE A 51 10.99 -2.02 -0.31
N VAL A 52 10.81 -3.05 0.51
CA VAL A 52 10.29 -4.35 0.08
C VAL A 52 9.03 -4.68 0.86
N THR A 53 8.19 -5.54 0.28
CA THR A 53 6.88 -5.89 0.82
C THR A 53 6.71 -7.38 0.91
N GLU A 54 6.08 -7.83 1.98
CA GLU A 54 5.89 -9.23 2.33
C GLU A 54 4.43 -9.44 2.73
N ILE A 55 3.75 -10.39 2.08
CA ILE A 55 2.43 -10.85 2.54
C ILE A 55 2.69 -11.78 3.74
N GLU A 56 1.98 -11.61 4.85
CA GLU A 56 2.14 -12.46 6.03
C GLU A 56 1.98 -13.95 5.66
N GLY A 57 2.89 -14.79 6.16
CA GLY A 57 2.96 -16.22 5.78
C GLY A 57 3.67 -16.50 4.46
N SER A 58 3.98 -15.48 3.64
CA SER A 58 4.89 -15.65 2.49
C SER A 58 6.35 -15.80 2.96
N GLN A 59 7.21 -16.33 2.08
CA GLN A 59 8.62 -16.60 2.42
C GLN A 59 9.60 -15.55 1.89
N GLN A 60 9.12 -14.52 1.19
CA GLN A 60 9.97 -13.58 0.46
C GLN A 60 9.37 -12.17 0.39
N ALA A 61 10.14 -11.20 0.85
CA ALA A 61 9.88 -9.78 0.67
C ALA A 61 10.49 -9.27 -0.65
N ASP A 62 9.73 -8.52 -1.45
CA ASP A 62 10.22 -7.94 -2.71
C ASP A 62 9.62 -6.57 -3.06
N GLN A 63 10.13 -5.94 -4.11
CA GLN A 63 9.69 -4.62 -4.56
C GLN A 63 8.50 -4.67 -5.54
N LYS A 64 7.91 -5.85 -5.80
CA LYS A 64 6.81 -5.96 -6.75
C LYS A 64 5.55 -5.36 -6.12
N PRO A 65 4.71 -4.68 -6.91
CA PRO A 65 3.37 -4.31 -6.47
C PRO A 65 2.63 -5.51 -5.89
N LYS A 66 1.98 -5.31 -4.74
CA LYS A 66 1.11 -6.32 -4.14
C LYS A 66 -0.34 -5.96 -4.40
N LYS A 67 -1.12 -6.95 -4.86
CA LYS A 67 -2.56 -6.84 -5.10
C LYS A 67 -3.22 -7.96 -4.30
N VAL A 68 -3.76 -7.61 -3.14
CA VAL A 68 -4.15 -8.53 -2.06
C VAL A 68 -5.61 -8.29 -1.68
N THR A 69 -6.19 -9.18 -0.89
CA THR A 69 -7.53 -8.95 -0.34
C THR A 69 -7.47 -8.30 1.04
N ILE A 70 -8.58 -7.75 1.52
CA ILE A 70 -8.71 -7.18 2.87
C ILE A 70 -8.42 -8.19 4.01
N ASP A 71 -8.44 -9.49 3.71
CA ASP A 71 -8.08 -10.56 4.66
C ASP A 71 -6.56 -10.73 4.81
N ASP A 72 -5.78 -10.25 3.82
CA ASP A 72 -4.33 -10.35 3.83
C ASP A 72 -3.72 -9.27 4.71
N LYS A 73 -2.53 -9.55 5.23
CA LYS A 73 -1.67 -8.54 5.88
C LYS A 73 -0.39 -8.37 5.09
N VAL A 74 -0.05 -7.13 4.77
CA VAL A 74 1.17 -6.80 4.01
C VAL A 74 2.11 -5.99 4.89
N ASN A 75 3.28 -6.53 5.17
CA ASN A 75 4.35 -5.82 5.86
C ASN A 75 5.20 -5.04 4.84
N LEU A 76 5.51 -3.79 5.17
CA LEU A 76 6.48 -2.95 4.47
C LEU A 76 7.78 -2.95 5.27
N HIS A 77 8.90 -3.25 4.62
CA HIS A 77 10.21 -3.25 5.25
C HIS A 77 11.15 -2.26 4.59
N ALA A 78 11.80 -1.43 5.40
CA ALA A 78 12.91 -0.61 4.96
C ALA A 78 14.14 -1.50 4.78
N VAL A 79 14.88 -1.28 3.69
CA VAL A 79 16.12 -1.98 3.41
C VAL A 79 17.21 -0.97 3.07
N LEU A 80 18.17 -0.83 3.97
CA LEU A 80 19.32 0.03 3.77
C LEU A 80 20.50 -0.79 3.25
N LYS A 81 20.98 -0.49 2.05
CA LYS A 81 22.25 -1.01 1.54
C LYS A 81 23.38 -0.11 1.98
N ALA A 82 24.41 -0.71 2.56
CA ALA A 82 25.60 -0.01 3.04
C ALA A 82 26.89 -0.78 2.68
N LYS A 83 28.03 -0.14 2.93
CA LYS A 83 29.31 -0.83 3.02
C LYS A 83 29.74 -0.93 4.49
N GLU A 84 30.24 -2.10 4.87
CA GLU A 84 30.88 -2.38 6.15
C GLU A 84 32.19 -3.13 5.84
N ASN A 85 33.34 -2.57 6.22
CA ASN A 85 34.67 -3.13 5.93
C ASN A 85 34.86 -3.48 4.44
N ASN A 86 34.52 -2.53 3.54
CA ASN A 86 34.54 -2.69 2.08
C ASN A 86 33.62 -3.79 1.50
N LYS A 87 32.76 -4.42 2.30
CA LYS A 87 31.78 -5.41 1.86
C LYS A 87 30.38 -4.81 1.81
N SER A 88 29.63 -5.11 0.75
CA SER A 88 28.23 -4.69 0.66
C SER A 88 27.37 -5.50 1.64
N ILE A 89 26.62 -4.78 2.47
CA ILE A 89 25.70 -5.33 3.47
C ILE A 89 24.33 -4.65 3.36
N TYR A 90 23.30 -5.32 3.87
CA TYR A 90 21.93 -4.83 3.90
C TYR A 90 21.40 -4.85 5.34
N PHE A 91 20.79 -3.75 5.77
CA PHE A 91 20.09 -3.64 7.03
C PHE A 91 18.59 -3.68 6.82
N SER A 92 17.91 -4.62 7.48
CA SER A 92 16.45 -4.76 7.44
C SER A 92 15.96 -5.76 8.49
N ASN A 93 14.68 -5.69 8.83
CA ASN A 93 13.97 -6.70 9.61
C ASN A 93 13.51 -7.91 8.78
N ALA A 94 13.39 -7.75 7.45
CA ALA A 94 13.03 -8.86 6.57
C ALA A 94 14.22 -9.82 6.40
N LYS A 95 13.98 -11.13 6.54
CA LYS A 95 15.06 -12.15 6.48
C LYS A 95 15.37 -12.62 5.05
N ASN A 96 14.37 -12.60 4.17
CA ASN A 96 14.46 -13.11 2.81
C ASN A 96 14.05 -12.02 1.82
N ILE A 97 15.04 -11.31 1.27
CA ILE A 97 14.79 -10.10 0.47
C ILE A 97 15.15 -10.34 -1.00
N LYS A 98 14.34 -9.77 -1.90
CA LYS A 98 14.63 -9.64 -3.34
C LYS A 98 14.60 -8.17 -3.77
N ILE A 99 15.74 -7.66 -4.24
CA ILE A 99 15.90 -6.28 -4.70
C ILE A 99 16.23 -6.30 -6.19
N ASN A 100 15.55 -5.48 -6.99
CA ASN A 100 15.70 -5.43 -8.46
C ASN A 100 15.66 -6.83 -9.11
N GLY A 101 14.78 -7.71 -8.61
CA GLY A 101 14.64 -9.07 -9.12
C GLY A 101 15.72 -10.06 -8.67
N LYS A 102 16.72 -9.65 -7.87
CA LYS A 102 17.81 -10.51 -7.39
C LYS A 102 17.63 -10.86 -5.91
N LYS A 103 17.73 -12.14 -5.57
CA LYS A 103 17.70 -12.61 -4.17
C LYS A 103 18.99 -12.17 -3.48
N ILE A 104 18.87 -11.55 -2.32
CA ILE A 104 20.01 -11.18 -1.48
C ILE A 104 20.39 -12.38 -0.60
N ASN A 105 21.68 -12.64 -0.43
CA ASN A 105 22.14 -13.70 0.44
C ASN A 105 21.78 -13.36 1.90
N PRO A 106 21.06 -14.22 2.65
CA PRO A 106 20.68 -13.94 4.03
C PRO A 106 21.85 -13.57 4.96
N LYS A 107 23.06 -14.08 4.70
CA LYS A 107 24.26 -13.72 5.48
C LYS A 107 24.69 -12.25 5.33
N GLN A 108 24.20 -11.58 4.28
CA GLN A 108 24.44 -10.15 4.04
C GLN A 108 23.34 -9.27 4.63
N ILE A 109 22.32 -9.85 5.25
CA ILE A 109 21.20 -9.12 5.85
C ILE A 109 21.38 -9.16 7.37
N LYS A 110 21.43 -7.99 8.00
CA LYS A 110 21.61 -7.86 9.45
C LYS A 110 20.61 -6.84 10.03
N PRO A 111 20.26 -6.92 11.33
CA PRO A 111 19.62 -5.80 12.01
C PRO A 111 20.58 -4.62 12.13
N TRP A 112 20.02 -3.41 12.21
CA TRP A 112 20.83 -2.22 12.49
C TRP A 112 21.50 -2.30 13.87
N PRO A 113 22.76 -1.84 14.03
CA PRO A 113 23.42 -1.86 15.32
C PRO A 113 22.67 -1.04 16.36
N LYS A 114 22.38 -1.64 17.53
CA LYS A 114 21.68 -0.96 18.64
C LYS A 114 22.44 0.24 19.20
N THR A 115 23.73 0.33 18.93
CA THR A 115 24.63 1.40 19.42
C THR A 115 24.65 2.63 18.51
N LYS A 116 24.01 2.59 17.33
CA LYS A 116 23.94 3.72 16.40
C LYS A 116 22.51 4.21 16.29
N GLU A 117 22.30 5.51 16.41
CA GLU A 117 20.98 6.10 16.21
C GLU A 117 20.56 6.02 14.74
N ILE A 118 19.26 5.86 14.54
CA ILE A 118 18.66 5.90 13.22
C ILE A 118 17.20 6.33 13.33
N ASP A 119 16.80 7.26 12.48
CA ASP A 119 15.42 7.65 12.30
C ASP A 119 14.92 7.10 10.96
N ILE A 120 13.73 6.50 10.97
CA ILE A 120 13.10 5.93 9.78
C ILE A 120 11.65 6.37 9.78
N GLU A 121 11.27 7.10 8.73
CA GLU A 121 9.94 7.65 8.57
C GLU A 121 9.28 7.10 7.31
N TRP A 122 8.04 6.65 7.46
CA TRP A 122 7.20 6.15 6.38
C TRP A 122 6.19 7.19 5.93
N PHE A 123 6.04 7.30 4.61
CA PHE A 123 5.14 8.25 3.97
C PHE A 123 4.21 7.52 3.00
N LYS A 124 2.92 7.87 3.04
CA LYS A 124 1.97 7.65 1.95
C LYS A 124 2.25 8.67 0.85
N VAL A 125 2.13 8.26 -0.42
CA VAL A 125 2.31 9.14 -1.60
C VAL A 125 1.03 9.13 -2.43
N GLU A 126 0.26 10.21 -2.32
CA GLU A 126 -1.16 10.24 -2.66
C GLU A 126 -1.49 11.38 -3.60
N PRO A 127 -2.45 11.22 -4.54
CA PRO A 127 -2.97 12.34 -5.30
C PRO A 127 -3.67 13.34 -4.37
N ILE A 128 -3.70 14.62 -4.74
CA ILE A 128 -4.54 15.62 -4.05
C ILE A 128 -5.76 15.98 -4.91
N LYS A 129 -6.89 16.24 -4.24
CA LYS A 129 -8.22 16.46 -4.84
C LYS A 129 -8.22 17.60 -5.86
N GLU A 130 -7.49 18.68 -5.59
CA GLU A 130 -7.46 19.87 -6.44
C GLU A 130 -6.66 19.69 -7.75
N SER A 131 -6.04 18.52 -7.93
CA SER A 131 -5.28 18.18 -9.15
C SER A 131 -6.03 17.28 -10.12
N TYR A 132 -7.31 17.03 -9.86
CA TYR A 132 -8.19 16.35 -10.81
C TYR A 132 -8.51 17.24 -12.00
N SER A 133 -8.81 16.58 -13.11
CA SER A 133 -9.18 17.16 -14.39
C SER A 133 -8.00 17.61 -15.28
N TYR A 134 -7.87 16.81 -16.32
CA TYR A 134 -7.04 17.01 -17.51
C TYR A 134 -7.86 17.72 -18.59
N VAL A 135 -8.56 18.83 -18.25
CA VAL A 135 -9.34 19.58 -19.27
C VAL A 135 -8.40 20.26 -20.28
N ASN A 136 -7.12 20.44 -19.93
CA ASN A 136 -6.08 20.87 -20.86
C ASN A 136 -4.85 19.99 -20.68
N SER A 137 -4.24 19.55 -21.78
CA SER A 137 -3.13 18.60 -21.90
C SER A 137 -1.80 19.00 -21.22
N GLY A 138 -1.81 19.97 -20.30
CA GLY A 138 -0.67 20.49 -19.56
C GLY A 138 -0.72 20.32 -18.04
N ASN A 139 -1.88 20.04 -17.44
CA ASN A 139 -2.01 19.96 -15.98
C ASN A 139 -1.59 18.58 -15.45
N ARG A 140 -0.61 18.57 -14.55
CA ARG A 140 -0.06 17.35 -13.95
C ARG A 140 -0.85 17.02 -12.69
N ILE A 141 -1.23 15.74 -12.52
CA ILE A 141 -1.70 15.24 -11.21
C ILE A 141 -0.60 15.55 -10.20
N LYS A 142 -0.98 16.23 -9.13
CA LYS A 142 -0.10 16.56 -8.02
C LYS A 142 -0.21 15.44 -7.00
N TYR A 143 0.93 15.09 -6.42
CA TYR A 143 1.00 14.12 -5.35
C TYR A 143 1.63 14.76 -4.12
N GLU A 144 1.12 14.41 -2.95
CA GLU A 144 1.69 14.81 -1.67
C GLU A 144 2.19 13.61 -0.87
N GLU A 145 3.08 13.89 0.09
CA GLU A 145 3.68 12.88 0.95
C GLU A 145 3.20 13.10 2.40
N THR A 146 2.49 12.13 2.97
CA THR A 146 1.98 12.21 4.35
C THR A 146 2.70 11.19 5.22
N LYS A 147 3.36 11.64 6.30
CA LYS A 147 3.96 10.73 7.28
C LYS A 147 2.86 9.94 7.98
N PHE A 148 2.98 8.62 8.04
CA PHE A 148 1.99 7.76 8.71
C PHE A 148 2.57 6.79 9.71
N ASP A 149 3.87 6.45 9.63
CA ASP A 149 4.51 5.55 10.60
C ASP A 149 6.03 5.76 10.65
N GLN A 150 6.70 4.99 11.51
CA GLN A 150 8.14 5.02 11.76
C GLN A 150 8.73 3.64 12.03
N GLY A 151 10.05 3.50 11.88
CA GLY A 151 10.80 2.27 12.18
C GLY A 151 11.07 1.36 10.98
N TRP A 152 11.75 0.24 11.21
CA TRP A 152 12.24 -0.66 10.15
C TRP A 152 11.15 -1.45 9.42
N THR A 153 10.02 -1.69 10.08
CA THR A 153 8.87 -2.42 9.56
C THR A 153 7.60 -1.68 9.94
N THR A 154 6.66 -1.58 9.01
CA THR A 154 5.28 -1.15 9.26
C THR A 154 4.30 -2.07 8.51
N ILE A 155 3.00 -1.93 8.76
CA ILE A 155 1.94 -2.62 8.02
C ILE A 155 1.42 -1.65 6.95
N ALA A 156 1.16 -2.17 5.75
CA ALA A 156 0.55 -1.40 4.68
C ALA A 156 -0.84 -0.91 5.12
N ASP A 157 -1.03 0.40 5.01
CA ASP A 157 -2.28 1.10 5.28
C ASP A 157 -2.62 1.92 4.03
N VAL A 158 -3.77 1.61 3.43
CA VAL A 158 -4.25 2.27 2.22
C VAL A 158 -5.38 3.27 2.45
N HIS A 159 -5.73 3.62 3.70
CA HIS A 159 -6.66 4.70 3.97
C HIS A 159 -6.14 6.01 3.36
N PRO A 160 -6.93 6.72 2.55
CA PRO A 160 -6.49 7.98 1.95
C PRO A 160 -6.42 9.09 3.00
N THR A 161 -5.45 9.99 2.84
CA THR A 161 -5.32 11.22 3.65
C THR A 161 -6.05 12.40 3.01
N TYR A 162 -5.93 12.54 1.68
CA TYR A 162 -6.41 13.73 0.94
C TYR A 162 -7.72 13.49 0.19
N LEU A 163 -8.16 12.24 0.09
CA LEU A 163 -9.39 11.85 -0.59
C LEU A 163 -10.39 11.36 0.45
N MET A 164 -11.67 11.30 0.07
CA MET A 164 -12.67 10.70 0.94
C MET A 164 -12.38 9.21 1.13
N ASP A 165 -12.19 8.79 2.37
CA ASP A 165 -12.10 7.37 2.71
C ASP A 165 -13.49 6.75 2.65
N GLN A 166 -13.69 5.89 1.65
CA GLN A 166 -14.95 5.19 1.42
C GLN A 166 -15.13 3.99 2.36
N PHE A 167 -14.07 3.55 3.05
CA PHE A 167 -14.06 2.34 3.89
C PHE A 167 -13.29 2.57 5.20
N PRO A 168 -13.68 3.57 6.02
CA PRO A 168 -12.97 3.89 7.27
C PRO A 168 -13.02 2.75 8.31
N GLU A 169 -13.98 1.84 8.19
CA GLU A 169 -14.14 0.67 9.06
C GLU A 169 -13.21 -0.49 8.71
N GLU A 170 -12.71 -0.54 7.48
CA GLU A 170 -11.82 -1.61 7.03
C GLU A 170 -10.41 -1.38 7.55
N LYS A 171 -9.89 -2.28 8.39
CA LYS A 171 -8.64 -2.06 9.17
C LYS A 171 -7.43 -1.51 8.39
N THR A 172 -7.27 -1.90 7.14
CA THR A 172 -6.16 -1.47 6.27
C THR A 172 -6.62 -0.54 5.14
N GLY A 173 -7.91 -0.25 5.06
CA GLY A 173 -8.57 0.43 3.96
C GLY A 173 -8.73 -0.45 2.71
N VAL A 174 -9.39 0.12 1.70
CA VAL A 174 -9.60 -0.46 0.36
C VAL A 174 -9.11 0.53 -0.68
N GLY A 175 -8.49 0.03 -1.75
CA GLY A 175 -7.88 0.88 -2.78
C GLY A 175 -6.38 0.62 -2.94
N VAL A 176 -5.68 1.59 -3.53
CA VAL A 176 -4.23 1.52 -3.76
C VAL A 176 -3.51 2.62 -3.00
N MET A 177 -2.36 2.27 -2.41
CA MET A 177 -1.45 3.24 -1.82
C MET A 177 -0.03 3.03 -2.32
N ARG A 178 0.72 4.12 -2.40
CA ARG A 178 2.15 4.13 -2.71
C ARG A 178 2.93 4.60 -1.51
N TYR A 179 4.10 4.02 -1.32
CA TYR A 179 4.89 4.25 -0.12
C TYR A 179 6.28 4.81 -0.45
N LYS A 180 6.73 5.68 0.43
CA LYS A 180 8.10 6.18 0.49
C LYS A 180 8.63 5.97 1.91
N VAL A 181 9.92 5.73 2.02
CA VAL A 181 10.64 5.73 3.29
C VAL A 181 11.78 6.75 3.21
N LYS A 182 11.95 7.51 4.28
CA LYS A 182 13.14 8.33 4.53
C LYS A 182 13.87 7.71 5.72
N LEU A 183 15.20 7.75 5.66
CA LEU A 183 16.05 7.25 6.71
C LEU A 183 17.14 8.29 6.96
N ALA A 184 17.31 8.68 8.22
CA ALA A 184 18.36 9.57 8.67
C ALA A 184 19.29 8.85 9.66
N THR A 185 20.59 8.94 9.40
CA THR A 185 21.67 8.60 10.34
C THR A 185 22.45 9.88 10.65
N ASP A 186 23.32 9.86 11.64
CA ASP A 186 24.14 11.01 12.08
C ASP A 186 24.77 11.80 10.93
N ASN A 187 25.24 11.10 9.88
CA ASN A 187 25.98 11.71 8.78
C ASN A 187 25.20 11.79 7.45
N LYS A 188 23.98 11.24 7.35
CA LYS A 188 23.33 11.05 6.04
C LYS A 188 21.82 10.86 6.12
N THR A 189 21.11 11.51 5.20
CA THR A 189 19.70 11.22 4.92
C THR A 189 19.58 10.54 3.55
N LEU A 190 18.86 9.42 3.51
CA LEU A 190 18.50 8.69 2.30
C LEU A 190 16.98 8.65 2.15
N SER A 191 16.50 8.54 0.91
CA SER A 191 15.07 8.37 0.64
C SER A 191 14.84 7.51 -0.59
N THR A 192 13.78 6.72 -0.56
CA THR A 192 13.27 6.07 -1.77
C THR A 192 12.65 7.10 -2.73
N PRO A 193 12.35 6.74 -4.00
CA PRO A 193 11.43 7.52 -4.82
C PRO A 193 10.23 8.05 -4.03
N GLY A 194 9.80 9.26 -4.36
CA GLY A 194 8.66 9.97 -3.76
C GLY A 194 7.87 10.73 -4.82
N LYS A 195 7.23 11.84 -4.46
CA LYS A 195 6.34 12.60 -5.36
C LYS A 195 7.00 13.15 -6.64
N ASN A 196 8.32 13.42 -6.63
CA ASN A 196 9.01 14.25 -7.64
C ASN A 196 9.72 13.51 -8.80
N LYS A 197 9.30 12.30 -9.23
CA LYS A 197 10.12 11.49 -10.16
C LYS A 197 9.68 11.34 -11.63
N ASN A 198 8.60 11.99 -12.09
CA ASN A 198 8.25 11.98 -13.52
C ASN A 198 8.29 13.38 -14.15
N ARG A 199 9.18 13.56 -15.14
CA ARG A 199 9.31 14.79 -15.95
C ARG A 199 8.07 15.14 -16.79
N LYS A 200 7.09 14.22 -16.91
CA LYS A 200 5.91 14.35 -17.81
C LYS A 200 4.55 14.26 -17.09
N GLY A 201 4.52 14.47 -15.77
CA GLY A 201 3.30 14.33 -14.96
C GLY A 201 3.05 12.88 -14.52
N GLY A 202 2.29 12.72 -13.44
CA GLY A 202 2.01 11.43 -12.81
C GLY A 202 3.11 10.98 -11.84
N ILE A 203 2.97 9.75 -11.35
CA ILE A 203 3.78 9.17 -10.28
C ILE A 203 4.74 8.09 -10.80
N SER A 204 5.91 7.95 -10.17
CA SER A 204 6.93 6.98 -10.62
C SER A 204 6.45 5.53 -10.48
N ASP A 205 6.74 4.70 -11.48
CA ASP A 205 6.53 3.25 -11.43
C ASP A 205 7.50 2.53 -10.49
N LYS A 206 8.52 3.22 -9.98
CA LYS A 206 9.47 2.71 -8.99
C LYS A 206 8.98 2.82 -7.55
N LEU A 207 7.87 3.51 -7.31
CA LEU A 207 7.23 3.54 -6.00
C LEU A 207 6.60 2.18 -5.74
N VAL A 208 6.93 1.60 -4.59
CA VAL A 208 6.24 0.42 -4.09
C VAL A 208 4.78 0.77 -3.89
N ARG A 209 3.88 -0.11 -4.35
CA ARG A 209 2.44 0.00 -4.08
C ARG A 209 1.88 -1.29 -3.53
N VAL A 210 0.85 -1.11 -2.72
CA VAL A 210 -0.02 -2.17 -2.23
C VAL A 210 -1.44 -1.76 -2.56
N SER A 211 -2.26 -2.69 -3.03
CA SER A 211 -3.69 -2.48 -3.17
C SER A 211 -4.47 -3.60 -2.51
N PHE A 212 -5.46 -3.21 -1.70
CA PHE A 212 -6.43 -4.08 -1.05
C PHE A 212 -7.75 -4.01 -1.79
N ARG A 213 -8.43 -5.15 -1.89
CA ARG A 213 -9.77 -5.28 -2.45
C ARG A 213 -10.63 -6.20 -1.58
N PRO A 214 -11.97 -6.10 -1.67
CA PRO A 214 -12.87 -7.10 -1.10
C PRO A 214 -12.57 -8.51 -1.64
N ASN A 215 -13.08 -9.53 -0.94
CA ASN A 215 -12.92 -10.94 -1.27
C ASN A 215 -14.27 -11.65 -1.34
N THR A 216 -15.21 -11.06 -2.08
CA THR A 216 -16.54 -11.64 -2.29
C THR A 216 -16.50 -12.77 -3.33
N GLY A 217 -15.43 -12.83 -4.13
CA GLY A 217 -15.29 -13.75 -5.26
C GLY A 217 -15.90 -13.20 -6.56
N SER A 218 -16.50 -12.01 -6.51
CA SER A 218 -16.98 -11.28 -7.67
C SER A 218 -15.81 -10.69 -8.46
N TRP A 219 -15.98 -10.57 -9.78
CA TRP A 219 -15.01 -9.82 -10.58
C TRP A 219 -15.01 -8.33 -10.21
N VAL A 220 -16.13 -7.82 -9.67
CA VAL A 220 -16.30 -6.43 -9.25
C VAL A 220 -15.29 -6.06 -8.16
N ASP A 221 -14.86 -7.02 -7.32
CA ASP A 221 -13.80 -6.84 -6.33
C ASP A 221 -12.53 -6.22 -6.95
N TYR A 222 -12.19 -6.56 -8.18
CA TYR A 222 -10.99 -6.01 -8.83
C TYR A 222 -11.09 -4.52 -9.15
N VAL A 223 -12.30 -3.97 -9.29
CA VAL A 223 -12.52 -2.52 -9.53
C VAL A 223 -12.01 -1.72 -8.33
N PHE A 224 -12.16 -2.26 -7.11
CA PHE A 224 -11.69 -1.61 -5.89
C PHE A 224 -10.18 -1.39 -5.85
N GLU A 225 -9.37 -2.14 -6.60
CA GLU A 225 -7.92 -1.88 -6.65
C GLU A 225 -7.57 -0.51 -7.28
N LEU A 226 -8.54 0.21 -7.88
CA LEU A 226 -8.38 1.58 -8.37
C LEU A 226 -8.92 2.65 -7.43
N PHE A 227 -9.54 2.30 -6.30
CA PHE A 227 -9.86 3.30 -5.27
C PHE A 227 -8.58 3.99 -4.77
N ASN A 228 -8.71 5.23 -4.30
CA ASN A 228 -7.61 6.13 -3.95
C ASN A 228 -6.73 6.58 -5.14
N THR A 229 -7.29 6.52 -6.36
CA THR A 229 -6.66 7.09 -7.56
C THR A 229 -7.44 8.31 -8.05
N PRO A 230 -6.78 9.27 -8.74
CA PRO A 230 -7.46 10.41 -9.35
C PRO A 230 -8.20 10.01 -10.63
N TYR A 231 -9.23 10.77 -10.98
CA TYR A 231 -9.80 10.77 -12.32
C TYR A 231 -8.81 11.30 -13.37
N ILE A 232 -8.66 10.60 -14.49
CA ILE A 232 -7.85 11.00 -15.64
C ILE A 232 -8.68 10.85 -16.91
N TRP A 233 -9.14 11.97 -17.48
CA TRP A 233 -9.86 11.95 -18.77
C TRP A 233 -9.01 11.31 -19.88
N GLY A 234 -9.57 10.32 -20.58
CA GLY A 234 -8.89 9.65 -21.70
C GLY A 234 -7.60 8.96 -21.25
N SER A 235 -7.68 8.23 -20.14
CA SER A 235 -6.50 7.65 -19.51
C SER A 235 -5.83 6.62 -20.42
N ARG A 236 -4.52 6.41 -20.24
CA ARG A 236 -3.74 5.47 -21.05
C ARG A 236 -3.61 4.13 -20.33
N THR A 237 -3.51 3.04 -21.09
CA THR A 237 -3.26 1.67 -20.56
C THR A 237 -2.18 1.62 -19.48
N LYS A 238 -1.03 2.28 -19.68
CA LYS A 238 0.05 2.31 -18.68
C LYS A 238 -0.34 3.03 -17.38
N GLN A 239 -1.20 4.04 -17.44
CA GLN A 239 -1.72 4.72 -16.25
C GLN A 239 -2.67 3.80 -15.50
N ILE A 240 -3.60 3.15 -16.21
CA ILE A 240 -4.63 2.29 -15.62
C ILE A 240 -4.01 1.03 -15.00
N ASP A 241 -3.22 0.28 -15.78
CA ASP A 241 -2.56 -0.95 -15.29
C ASP A 241 -1.49 -0.63 -14.21
N GLY A 242 -0.99 0.61 -14.23
CA GLY A 242 -0.12 1.20 -13.23
C GLY A 242 -0.84 1.70 -11.97
N GLN A 243 -2.18 1.62 -11.92
CA GLN A 243 -3.07 2.16 -10.89
C GLN A 243 -2.81 3.64 -10.59
N VAL A 244 -2.46 4.42 -11.63
CA VAL A 244 -2.15 5.86 -11.54
C VAL A 244 -3.42 6.71 -11.52
N GLY A 245 -4.50 6.20 -12.12
CA GLY A 245 -5.79 6.86 -12.31
C GLY A 245 -6.46 6.35 -13.59
N SER A 246 -7.75 6.65 -13.76
CA SER A 246 -8.57 6.18 -14.88
C SER A 246 -9.67 7.19 -15.23
N ASP A 247 -10.25 7.08 -16.42
CA ASP A 247 -11.59 7.64 -16.67
C ASP A 247 -12.69 6.62 -16.31
N CYS A 248 -13.95 6.97 -16.57
CA CYS A 248 -15.10 6.14 -16.22
C CYS A 248 -15.10 4.78 -16.94
N ALA A 249 -14.76 4.74 -18.23
CA ALA A 249 -14.78 3.53 -19.04
C ALA A 249 -13.62 2.61 -18.67
N ASP A 250 -12.44 3.21 -18.52
CA ASP A 250 -11.23 2.51 -18.13
C ASP A 250 -11.31 1.92 -16.72
N PHE A 251 -12.00 2.60 -15.79
CA PHE A 251 -12.25 2.12 -14.43
C PHE A 251 -13.02 0.80 -14.41
N ALA A 252 -14.13 0.72 -15.15
CA ALA A 252 -14.92 -0.52 -15.25
C ALA A 252 -14.15 -1.63 -15.98
N LEU A 253 -13.52 -1.29 -17.12
CA LEU A 253 -12.74 -2.23 -17.93
C LEU A 253 -11.53 -2.78 -17.18
N TYR A 254 -10.91 -2.00 -16.30
CA TYR A 254 -9.81 -2.47 -15.46
C TYR A 254 -10.21 -3.68 -14.63
N GLY A 255 -11.34 -3.62 -13.90
CA GLY A 255 -11.83 -4.74 -13.10
C GLY A 255 -12.09 -5.98 -13.96
N TRP A 256 -12.76 -5.81 -15.10
CA TRP A 256 -13.08 -6.92 -16.01
C TRP A 256 -11.81 -7.56 -16.61
N ARG A 257 -10.83 -6.74 -16.99
CA ARG A 257 -9.53 -7.21 -17.48
C ARG A 257 -8.71 -7.89 -16.38
N ARG A 258 -8.76 -7.37 -15.16
CA ARG A 258 -8.11 -7.98 -13.99
C ARG A 258 -8.68 -9.35 -13.64
N ALA A 259 -9.96 -9.57 -13.93
CA ALA A 259 -10.61 -10.87 -13.84
C ALA A 259 -10.32 -11.83 -15.03
N GLY A 260 -9.45 -11.43 -15.97
CA GLY A 260 -8.96 -12.28 -17.05
C GLY A 260 -9.43 -11.90 -18.45
N SER A 261 -10.31 -10.90 -18.60
CA SER A 261 -10.75 -10.43 -19.90
C SER A 261 -9.60 -9.83 -20.72
N LYS A 262 -9.62 -10.05 -22.04
CA LYS A 262 -8.65 -9.49 -22.99
C LYS A 262 -9.19 -8.29 -23.77
N LEU A 263 -10.41 -7.85 -23.47
CA LEU A 263 -11.03 -6.72 -24.15
C LEU A 263 -10.15 -5.47 -24.04
N PRO A 264 -9.84 -4.78 -25.15
CA PRO A 264 -9.05 -3.56 -25.09
C PRO A 264 -9.84 -2.45 -24.38
N TYR A 265 -9.10 -1.51 -23.78
CA TYR A 265 -9.68 -0.28 -23.26
C TYR A 265 -10.43 0.48 -24.38
N THR A 266 -11.54 1.11 -24.02
CA THR A 266 -12.41 1.86 -24.94
C THR A 266 -13.14 2.94 -24.15
N TRP A 267 -13.88 3.81 -24.84
CA TRP A 267 -14.68 4.88 -24.26
C TRP A 267 -16.10 4.37 -23.91
N SER A 268 -16.86 5.17 -23.15
CA SER A 268 -18.19 4.81 -22.61
C SER A 268 -19.14 4.22 -23.67
N TYR A 269 -19.40 4.95 -24.76
CA TYR A 269 -20.26 4.42 -25.85
C TYR A 269 -19.59 3.32 -26.68
N GLY A 270 -18.27 3.23 -26.67
CA GLY A 270 -17.55 2.12 -27.30
C GLY A 270 -17.93 0.76 -26.71
N LEU A 271 -18.40 0.72 -25.46
CA LEU A 271 -18.91 -0.49 -24.81
C LEU A 271 -20.21 -1.00 -25.41
N LYS A 272 -20.99 -0.17 -26.13
CA LYS A 272 -22.21 -0.61 -26.85
C LYS A 272 -21.90 -1.54 -28.03
N ASP A 273 -20.65 -1.55 -28.51
CA ASP A 273 -20.25 -2.49 -29.55
C ASP A 273 -20.44 -3.92 -29.03
N LYS A 274 -21.19 -4.70 -29.81
CA LYS A 274 -21.58 -6.09 -29.49
C LYS A 274 -20.38 -7.01 -29.29
N LYS A 275 -19.15 -6.61 -29.58
CA LYS A 275 -17.95 -7.37 -29.21
C LYS A 275 -17.59 -7.26 -27.72
N TYR A 276 -17.96 -6.18 -27.03
CA TYR A 276 -17.66 -5.99 -25.61
C TYR A 276 -18.81 -6.43 -24.71
N THR A 277 -20.02 -6.01 -25.06
CA THR A 277 -21.19 -6.20 -24.19
C THR A 277 -22.42 -6.64 -24.98
N LYS A 278 -23.48 -6.99 -24.26
CA LYS A 278 -24.84 -7.11 -24.77
C LYS A 278 -25.74 -6.17 -23.96
N ASN A 279 -26.66 -5.47 -24.60
CA ASN A 279 -27.72 -4.75 -23.89
C ASN A 279 -28.66 -5.78 -23.24
N VAL A 280 -28.88 -5.64 -21.92
CA VAL A 280 -29.81 -6.48 -21.15
C VAL A 280 -31.09 -5.74 -20.77
N ALA A 281 -31.03 -4.42 -20.67
CA ALA A 281 -32.19 -3.56 -20.52
C ALA A 281 -31.95 -2.19 -21.16
N THR A 282 -33.01 -1.62 -21.73
CA THR A 282 -33.06 -0.22 -22.17
C THR A 282 -34.07 0.50 -21.29
N ILE A 283 -33.65 1.62 -20.71
CA ILE A 283 -34.47 2.39 -19.78
C ILE A 283 -35.29 3.39 -20.59
N ASP A 284 -36.61 3.36 -20.40
CA ASP A 284 -37.60 4.16 -21.13
C ASP A 284 -38.63 4.76 -20.14
N GLY A 285 -38.07 5.40 -19.12
CA GLY A 285 -38.79 6.08 -18.06
C GLY A 285 -38.57 5.48 -16.67
N MET A 286 -39.24 6.09 -15.71
CA MET A 286 -39.12 5.81 -14.29
C MET A 286 -40.49 6.01 -13.63
N THR A 287 -40.78 5.26 -12.57
CA THR A 287 -41.96 5.50 -11.72
C THR A 287 -41.68 6.67 -10.76
N ASP A 288 -42.72 7.17 -10.09
CA ASP A 288 -42.58 8.23 -9.08
C ASP A 288 -41.73 7.79 -7.87
N ASN A 289 -41.60 6.49 -7.65
CA ASN A 289 -40.78 5.89 -6.60
C ASN A 289 -39.36 5.54 -7.08
N GLY A 290 -38.94 6.00 -8.27
CA GLY A 290 -37.57 5.80 -8.76
C GLY A 290 -37.30 4.47 -9.47
N HIS A 291 -38.31 3.61 -9.67
CA HIS A 291 -38.10 2.32 -10.34
C HIS A 291 -37.97 2.49 -11.85
N PHE A 292 -36.94 1.91 -12.47
CA PHE A 292 -36.73 2.05 -13.91
C PHE A 292 -37.68 1.17 -14.72
N LEU A 293 -38.21 1.73 -15.79
CA LEU A 293 -39.11 1.06 -16.72
C LEU A 293 -38.39 0.75 -18.03
N ASN A 294 -38.68 -0.41 -18.61
CA ASN A 294 -38.26 -0.72 -19.97
C ASN A 294 -39.24 -0.15 -21.02
N GLN A 295 -38.92 -0.34 -22.30
CA GLN A 295 -39.74 0.10 -23.45
C GLN A 295 -41.18 -0.46 -23.47
N LYS A 296 -41.48 -1.51 -22.70
CA LYS A 296 -42.83 -2.06 -22.53
C LYS A 296 -43.53 -1.50 -21.29
N ARG A 297 -42.97 -0.45 -20.67
CA ARG A 297 -43.44 0.17 -19.43
C ARG A 297 -43.51 -0.80 -18.25
N LYS A 298 -42.64 -1.81 -18.23
CA LYS A 298 -42.50 -2.75 -17.11
C LYS A 298 -41.23 -2.44 -16.33
N GLU A 299 -41.30 -2.60 -15.02
CA GLU A 299 -40.13 -2.48 -14.14
C GLU A 299 -39.01 -3.44 -14.57
N ILE A 300 -37.78 -2.93 -14.54
CA ILE A 300 -36.58 -3.72 -14.70
C ILE A 300 -36.25 -4.32 -13.33
N THR A 301 -35.95 -5.61 -13.27
CA THR A 301 -35.71 -6.31 -12.00
C THR A 301 -34.36 -7.02 -12.01
N TYR A 302 -33.91 -7.44 -10.83
CA TYR A 302 -32.70 -8.26 -10.66
C TYR A 302 -32.80 -9.69 -11.23
N SER A 303 -33.95 -10.05 -11.84
CA SER A 303 -34.00 -11.23 -12.73
C SER A 303 -33.39 -10.95 -14.12
N GLN A 304 -33.26 -9.68 -14.48
CA GLN A 304 -32.74 -9.21 -15.77
C GLN A 304 -31.33 -8.62 -15.62
N VAL A 305 -31.09 -7.80 -14.60
CA VAL A 305 -29.81 -7.16 -14.30
C VAL A 305 -29.08 -7.89 -13.18
N ASN A 306 -27.76 -7.81 -13.16
CA ASN A 306 -26.90 -8.46 -12.18
C ASN A 306 -25.81 -7.51 -11.70
N GLU A 307 -25.29 -7.76 -10.49
CA GLU A 307 -24.02 -7.20 -10.05
C GLU A 307 -22.95 -7.37 -11.14
N GLY A 308 -22.21 -6.30 -11.41
CA GLY A 308 -21.20 -6.23 -12.45
C GLY A 308 -21.74 -5.93 -13.85
N ASP A 309 -23.05 -5.72 -14.03
CA ASP A 309 -23.49 -5.08 -15.25
C ASP A 309 -23.00 -3.62 -15.32
N VAL A 310 -22.79 -3.12 -16.53
CA VAL A 310 -22.43 -1.73 -16.79
C VAL A 310 -23.70 -0.91 -16.93
N ILE A 311 -23.83 0.11 -16.10
CA ILE A 311 -24.87 1.12 -16.20
C ILE A 311 -24.35 2.22 -17.13
N LEU A 312 -25.00 2.41 -18.27
CA LEU A 312 -24.62 3.42 -19.27
C LEU A 312 -25.49 4.66 -19.09
N TYR A 313 -24.84 5.82 -18.97
CA TYR A 313 -25.47 7.14 -18.96
C TYR A 313 -25.03 7.95 -20.19
N PRO A 314 -25.61 9.13 -20.45
CA PRO A 314 -25.12 10.01 -21.50
C PRO A 314 -23.65 10.40 -21.28
N ARG A 315 -22.70 9.83 -22.04
CA ARG A 315 -21.24 10.04 -21.93
C ARG A 315 -20.55 9.50 -20.66
N HIS A 316 -21.25 8.78 -19.78
CA HIS A 316 -20.67 8.22 -18.55
C HIS A 316 -21.05 6.75 -18.36
N ILE A 317 -20.30 6.02 -17.54
CA ILE A 317 -20.66 4.66 -17.13
C ILE A 317 -20.40 4.43 -15.65
N ALA A 318 -21.11 3.47 -15.08
CA ALA A 318 -20.84 2.92 -13.76
C ALA A 318 -20.93 1.38 -13.79
N VAL A 319 -20.41 0.72 -12.76
CA VAL A 319 -20.55 -0.72 -12.56
C VAL A 319 -21.61 -0.94 -11.48
N LEU A 320 -22.68 -1.70 -11.79
CA LEU A 320 -23.70 -2.06 -10.81
C LEU A 320 -23.07 -2.88 -9.69
N TYR A 321 -23.16 -2.37 -8.47
CA TYR A 321 -22.46 -2.93 -7.32
C TYR A 321 -23.39 -3.70 -6.40
N LYS A 322 -24.53 -3.12 -6.02
CA LYS A 322 -25.39 -3.71 -5.00
C LYS A 322 -26.83 -3.28 -5.15
N ASP A 323 -27.73 -4.25 -5.03
CA ASP A 323 -29.17 -4.07 -4.88
C ASP A 323 -29.47 -3.39 -3.53
N ASN A 324 -30.38 -2.42 -3.52
CA ASN A 324 -30.86 -1.79 -2.29
C ASN A 324 -31.67 -2.77 -1.39
N GLY A 325 -32.07 -3.91 -1.93
CA GLY A 325 -32.72 -5.02 -1.23
C GLY A 325 -34.13 -5.32 -1.74
N ASN A 326 -34.72 -4.48 -2.58
CA ASN A 326 -36.09 -4.65 -3.09
C ASN A 326 -36.18 -5.52 -4.36
N LYS A 327 -35.04 -5.92 -4.95
CA LYS A 327 -34.94 -6.76 -6.17
C LYS A 327 -35.47 -6.10 -7.45
N ILE A 328 -35.71 -4.80 -7.43
CA ILE A 328 -36.07 -3.94 -8.55
C ILE A 328 -34.85 -3.10 -8.89
N PHE A 329 -34.58 -2.88 -10.17
CA PHE A 329 -33.50 -1.98 -10.57
C PHE A 329 -34.01 -0.53 -10.51
N ASP A 330 -33.45 0.28 -9.63
CA ASP A 330 -33.95 1.62 -9.31
C ASP A 330 -32.84 2.63 -8.99
N CYS A 331 -33.26 3.86 -8.69
CA CYS A 331 -32.35 4.96 -8.37
C CYS A 331 -31.44 4.72 -7.17
N ASP A 332 -31.88 3.94 -6.18
CA ASP A 332 -31.23 3.77 -4.87
C ASP A 332 -30.25 2.59 -4.85
N ASP A 333 -30.22 1.77 -5.91
CA ASP A 333 -29.18 0.79 -6.12
C ASP A 333 -27.79 1.45 -6.15
N LEU A 334 -26.76 0.72 -5.73
CA LEU A 334 -25.41 1.25 -5.62
C LEU A 334 -24.58 0.91 -6.85
N VAL A 335 -23.76 1.86 -7.27
CA VAL A 335 -22.81 1.69 -8.38
C VAL A 335 -21.40 2.13 -7.99
N LEU A 336 -20.39 1.48 -8.58
CA LEU A 336 -19.01 1.96 -8.54
C LEU A 336 -18.76 2.82 -9.77
N HIS A 337 -18.25 4.04 -9.58
CA HIS A 337 -17.85 4.89 -10.70
C HIS A 337 -16.77 5.90 -10.32
N THR A 338 -16.23 6.57 -11.34
CA THR A 338 -15.39 7.76 -11.21
C THR A 338 -15.73 8.70 -12.37
N LEU A 339 -15.97 9.98 -12.07
CA LEU A 339 -16.17 11.01 -13.08
C LEU A 339 -15.79 12.38 -12.53
N PHE A 340 -14.71 12.96 -13.05
CA PHE A 340 -14.14 14.23 -12.59
C PHE A 340 -13.74 14.28 -11.09
N GLU A 341 -13.89 13.17 -10.37
CA GLU A 341 -13.61 12.98 -8.94
C GLU A 341 -12.99 11.59 -8.70
N GLU A 342 -12.49 11.33 -7.49
CA GLU A 342 -12.04 9.99 -7.09
C GLU A 342 -13.10 8.88 -7.33
N PRO A 343 -12.68 7.63 -7.50
CA PRO A 343 -13.58 6.49 -7.42
C PRO A 343 -14.35 6.46 -6.11
N LYS A 344 -15.66 6.23 -6.22
CA LYS A 344 -16.60 6.24 -5.11
C LYS A 344 -17.78 5.30 -5.37
N ILE A 345 -18.54 5.07 -4.30
CA ILE A 345 -19.84 4.41 -4.34
C ILE A 345 -20.90 5.49 -4.21
N ASP A 346 -21.75 5.62 -5.22
CA ASP A 346 -22.94 6.48 -5.19
C ASP A 346 -24.17 5.64 -5.57
N THR A 347 -25.35 6.18 -5.35
CA THR A 347 -26.59 5.60 -5.89
C THR A 347 -26.61 5.74 -7.42
N VAL A 348 -27.38 4.90 -8.11
CA VAL A 348 -27.52 4.94 -9.59
C VAL A 348 -27.87 6.35 -10.05
N CYS A 349 -28.86 7.00 -9.43
CA CYS A 349 -29.31 8.31 -9.87
C CYS A 349 -28.38 9.47 -9.47
N GLU A 350 -27.66 9.37 -8.34
CA GLU A 350 -26.67 10.39 -7.97
C GLU A 350 -25.40 10.31 -8.83
N ALA A 351 -25.05 9.12 -9.32
CA ALA A 351 -23.82 8.92 -10.08
C ALA A 351 -23.74 9.78 -11.36
N TYR A 352 -24.86 9.92 -12.10
CA TYR A 352 -24.94 10.78 -13.28
C TYR A 352 -26.38 11.09 -13.77
N GLY A 353 -27.40 10.90 -12.94
CA GLY A 353 -28.81 11.06 -13.33
C GLY A 353 -29.43 9.77 -13.85
N ILE A 354 -30.38 9.88 -14.79
CA ILE A 354 -31.13 8.71 -15.30
C ILE A 354 -30.26 7.95 -16.33
N PRO A 355 -30.06 6.62 -16.19
CA PRO A 355 -29.30 5.86 -17.16
C PRO A 355 -30.08 5.59 -18.45
N GLU A 356 -29.36 5.33 -19.54
CA GLU A 356 -29.92 4.98 -20.85
C GLU A 356 -30.12 3.46 -20.99
N GLU A 357 -29.09 2.70 -20.61
CA GLU A 357 -29.02 1.26 -20.86
C GLU A 357 -28.29 0.52 -19.74
N VAL A 358 -28.63 -0.76 -19.57
CA VAL A 358 -27.84 -1.71 -18.78
C VAL A 358 -27.19 -2.69 -19.75
N LEU A 359 -25.86 -2.78 -19.69
CA LEU A 359 -25.04 -3.62 -20.55
C LEU A 359 -24.38 -4.73 -19.74
N ARG A 360 -24.33 -5.94 -20.29
CA ARG A 360 -23.63 -7.08 -19.69
C ARG A 360 -22.39 -7.44 -20.48
N TRP A 361 -21.27 -7.60 -19.78
CA TRP A 361 -20.01 -8.05 -20.37
C TRP A 361 -20.17 -9.37 -21.13
N LYS A 362 -19.49 -9.48 -22.28
CA LYS A 362 -19.27 -10.76 -22.94
C LYS A 362 -18.04 -11.43 -22.34
N LYS A 363 -18.18 -12.73 -22.07
CA LYS A 363 -17.09 -13.59 -21.61
C LYS A 363 -16.16 -13.95 -22.76
#